data_AF-A0A9Q6YG77-F1
#
_entry.id   AF-A0A9Q6YG77-F1
#
_cell.length_a   1.000
_cell.length_b   1.000
_cell.length_c   1.000
_cell.angle_alpha   90.00
_cell.angle_beta   90.00
_cell.angle_gamma   90.00
#
_symmetry.space_group_name_H-M   'P 1'
#
loop_
_entity.id
_entity.type
_entity.pdbx_description
1 polymer ?
#
loop_
_entity_poly.entity_id
_entity_poly.type
_entity_poly.pdbx_seq_one_letter_code
_entity_poly.pdbx_strand_id
1 'polypeptide(L)'
;MAEQNTLYIAMLTDVGAAQQAKAIASGTPWNITHMGVGDGNGVTPIPSKLQKKLINENVRLKLNRLTVRGDRPVISAELILPSDIGGWWVREVGLYDSTGALVAVASYPPTYKPTLAQGTGRTQGIRLQILVSSTANITIQDDPTLVTATLSTVREEITKGNASSANKLYAGRFLNYTGAVTGQGFFDGSGDINIPMTLADSGVAAGTYSKVTVNAKGLVTGAQSLTQGDIPALDAGKITSGTLSRPTSANAGTATKLQTGRTLTFSGAATGQGWFDGSGDLNINLALAALDAGKLVSGIVPVVRGGTGGSNPAEARAGIGAGVPSSLFHNPAGFWWDKDTGLFVQWGNTHIGDQPGPVQTRKFAFAYGFDTPPFIVVPVITEYYGANTYASTISVSVVESSISVSGFTASFCEWLAQTQNFGVRWIAVGYRVTPM
;
A
#
# COMPACT_ATOMS: atom_id res chain seq x y z
N MET A 1 71.52 -73.33 -7.63
CA MET A 1 71.14 -73.20 -9.06
C MET A 1 71.71 -71.90 -9.60
N ALA A 2 72.59 -72.02 -10.61
CA ALA A 2 73.54 -71.06 -11.19
C ALA A 2 74.70 -70.65 -10.23
N GLU A 3 75.74 -71.49 -10.15
CA GLU A 3 76.83 -71.43 -9.15
C GLU A 3 78.23 -71.24 -9.79
N GLN A 4 79.20 -70.70 -9.01
CA GLN A 4 80.62 -70.39 -9.34
C GLN A 4 80.84 -69.02 -10.01
N ASN A 5 81.74 -68.12 -9.57
CA ASN A 5 82.98 -68.26 -8.78
C ASN A 5 82.98 -67.24 -7.62
N THR A 6 82.24 -67.53 -6.56
CA THR A 6 82.18 -66.67 -5.37
C THR A 6 83.44 -66.89 -4.53
N LEU A 7 84.53 -66.22 -4.89
CA LEU A 7 85.83 -66.35 -4.20
C LEU A 7 85.77 -65.98 -2.71
N TYR A 8 84.76 -65.20 -2.29
CA TYR A 8 84.56 -64.77 -0.91
C TYR A 8 83.07 -64.83 -0.55
N ILE A 9 82.71 -65.72 0.37
CA ILE A 9 81.34 -65.94 0.83
C ILE A 9 81.23 -65.62 2.33
N ALA A 10 80.05 -65.18 2.75
CA ALA A 10 79.66 -65.02 4.14
C ALA A 10 78.43 -65.88 4.43
N MET A 11 78.45 -66.61 5.55
CA MET A 11 77.35 -67.51 5.91
C MET A 11 77.17 -67.66 7.42
N LEU A 12 75.97 -68.05 7.84
CA LEU A 12 75.70 -68.48 9.21
C LEU A 12 76.25 -69.88 9.46
N THR A 13 76.82 -70.09 10.65
CA THR A 13 77.14 -71.43 11.17
C THR A 13 75.87 -72.12 11.65
N ASP A 14 75.89 -73.44 11.84
CA ASP A 14 74.72 -74.17 12.39
C ASP A 14 74.39 -73.68 13.81
N VAL A 15 75.41 -73.27 14.58
CA VAL A 15 75.24 -72.63 15.88
C VAL A 15 74.52 -71.29 15.74
N GLY A 16 74.93 -70.45 14.79
CA GLY A 16 74.29 -69.16 14.54
C GLY A 16 72.86 -69.29 14.01
N ALA A 17 72.59 -70.23 13.11
CA ALA A 17 71.23 -70.49 12.62
C ALA A 17 70.30 -70.98 13.75
N ALA A 18 70.80 -71.86 14.63
CA ALA A 18 70.04 -72.34 15.78
C ALA A 18 69.77 -71.22 16.81
N GLN A 19 70.75 -70.35 17.05
CA GLN A 19 70.56 -69.20 17.94
C GLN A 19 69.61 -68.16 17.35
N GLN A 20 69.67 -67.91 16.04
CA GLN A 20 68.71 -67.05 15.36
C GLN A 20 67.29 -67.61 15.50
N ALA A 21 67.10 -68.90 15.26
CA ALA A 21 65.79 -69.55 15.42
C ALA A 21 65.28 -69.46 16.86
N LYS A 22 66.16 -69.64 17.85
CA LYS A 22 65.81 -69.45 19.27
C LYS A 22 65.38 -68.03 19.59
N ALA A 23 66.12 -67.03 19.12
CA ALA A 23 65.79 -65.61 19.32
C ALA A 23 64.44 -65.23 18.68
N ILE A 24 64.13 -65.79 17.51
CA ILE A 24 62.82 -65.64 16.86
C ILE A 24 61.72 -66.29 17.72
N ALA A 25 61.92 -67.53 18.15
CA ALA A 25 60.91 -68.30 18.89
C ALA A 25 60.66 -67.77 20.31
N SER A 26 61.71 -67.28 21.00
CA SER A 26 61.60 -66.77 22.38
C SER A 26 61.28 -65.27 22.45
N GLY A 27 61.34 -64.55 21.32
CA GLY A 27 61.21 -63.08 21.27
C GLY A 27 62.37 -62.34 21.93
N THR A 28 63.42 -63.04 22.36
CA THR A 28 64.59 -62.44 23.01
C THR A 28 65.57 -61.94 21.96
N PRO A 29 66.10 -60.71 22.07
CA PRO A 29 67.00 -60.19 21.06
C PRO A 29 68.31 -61.00 20.95
N TRP A 30 68.71 -61.32 19.72
CA TRP A 30 69.98 -61.96 19.43
C TRP A 30 71.10 -60.93 19.42
N ASN A 31 71.98 -61.02 20.42
CA ASN A 31 73.08 -60.08 20.60
C ASN A 31 74.37 -60.60 19.94
N ILE A 32 74.61 -60.17 18.71
CA ILE A 32 75.92 -60.30 18.06
C ILE A 32 76.80 -59.14 18.54
N THR A 33 77.94 -59.44 19.14
CA THR A 33 78.70 -58.43 19.90
C THR A 33 80.13 -58.25 19.42
N HIS A 34 80.76 -59.29 18.87
CA HIS A 34 82.16 -59.24 18.47
C HIS A 34 82.37 -59.72 17.04
N MET A 35 83.41 -59.20 16.40
CA MET A 35 83.93 -59.70 15.13
C MET A 35 85.38 -60.15 15.33
N GLY A 36 85.65 -61.40 14.99
CA GLY A 36 87.00 -61.96 14.90
C GLY A 36 87.54 -61.84 13.49
N VAL A 37 88.85 -61.64 13.37
CA VAL A 37 89.55 -61.45 12.11
C VAL A 37 90.83 -62.29 12.16
N GLY A 38 91.08 -63.05 11.09
CA GLY A 38 92.16 -64.02 11.02
C GLY A 38 92.85 -64.09 9.66
N ASP A 39 93.98 -64.77 9.62
CA ASP A 39 94.82 -64.98 8.43
C ASP A 39 94.66 -66.36 7.79
N GLY A 40 93.78 -67.22 8.31
CA GLY A 40 93.49 -68.54 7.74
C GLY A 40 94.70 -69.48 7.67
N ASN A 41 95.74 -69.24 8.47
CA ASN A 41 97.03 -69.95 8.44
C ASN A 41 97.74 -69.83 7.07
N GLY A 42 97.61 -68.66 6.43
CA GLY A 42 98.25 -68.33 5.16
C GLY A 42 97.45 -68.72 3.90
N VAL A 43 96.35 -69.47 4.04
CA VAL A 43 95.47 -69.88 2.95
C VAL A 43 94.09 -69.25 3.14
N THR A 44 93.51 -68.73 2.07
CA THR A 44 92.13 -68.20 2.11
C THR A 44 91.14 -69.36 2.32
N PRO A 45 90.43 -69.41 3.45
CA PRO A 45 89.62 -70.57 3.76
C PRO A 45 88.27 -70.55 3.04
N ILE A 46 87.71 -71.75 2.84
CA ILE A 46 86.33 -71.95 2.40
C ILE A 46 85.47 -72.08 3.67
N PRO A 47 84.55 -71.14 3.93
CA PRO A 47 83.69 -71.18 5.11
C PRO A 47 82.79 -72.41 5.14
N SER A 48 82.56 -72.97 6.32
CA SER A 48 81.71 -74.15 6.56
C SER A 48 80.76 -73.94 7.74
N LYS A 49 79.54 -74.47 7.61
CA LYS A 49 78.49 -74.36 8.64
C LYS A 49 78.87 -75.03 9.97
N LEU A 50 79.72 -76.05 9.92
CA LEU A 50 80.15 -76.83 11.08
C LEU A 50 81.30 -76.16 11.84
N GLN A 51 81.83 -75.03 11.36
CA GLN A 51 82.90 -74.31 12.06
C GLN A 51 82.42 -73.78 13.41
N LYS A 52 83.20 -74.09 14.45
CA LYS A 52 82.99 -73.57 15.82
C LYS A 52 84.01 -72.50 16.21
N LYS A 53 85.07 -72.34 15.41
CA LYS A 53 86.12 -71.34 15.55
C LYS A 53 86.71 -71.02 14.17
N LEU A 54 87.35 -69.86 14.04
CA LEU A 54 88.18 -69.51 12.88
C LEU A 54 89.42 -70.44 12.82
N ILE A 55 90.00 -70.58 11.63
CA ILE A 55 91.14 -71.49 11.40
C ILE A 55 92.39 -70.97 12.11
N ASN A 56 92.67 -69.66 11.96
CA ASN A 56 93.68 -68.95 12.73
C ASN A 56 93.20 -67.53 13.05
N GLU A 57 92.61 -67.35 14.24
CA GLU A 57 92.15 -66.04 14.70
C GLU A 57 93.32 -65.21 15.23
N ASN A 58 93.60 -64.08 14.59
CA ASN A 58 94.63 -63.15 15.05
C ASN A 58 94.07 -62.15 16.08
N VAL A 59 92.82 -61.72 15.92
CA VAL A 59 92.19 -60.75 16.83
C VAL A 59 90.68 -60.90 16.89
N ARG A 60 90.09 -60.51 18.02
CA ARG A 60 88.64 -60.38 18.20
C ARG A 60 88.33 -59.06 18.92
N LEU A 61 87.43 -58.26 18.34
CA LEU A 61 87.05 -56.95 18.85
C LEU A 61 85.53 -56.79 18.87
N LYS A 62 85.04 -55.87 19.70
CA LYS A 62 83.61 -55.53 19.77
C LYS A 62 83.18 -54.81 18.48
N LEU A 63 81.96 -55.09 18.01
CA LEU A 63 81.40 -54.41 16.84
C LEU A 63 81.20 -52.92 17.09
N ASN A 64 81.49 -52.10 16.07
CA ASN A 64 81.22 -50.66 16.11
C ASN A 64 79.78 -50.36 15.67
N ARG A 65 79.31 -51.10 14.66
CA ARG A 65 77.96 -50.92 14.14
C ARG A 65 77.37 -52.24 13.65
N LEU A 66 76.14 -52.50 14.05
CA LEU A 66 75.33 -53.62 13.60
C LEU A 66 73.98 -53.08 13.18
N THR A 67 73.73 -53.03 11.88
CA THR A 67 72.47 -52.52 11.33
C THR A 67 71.78 -53.57 10.48
N VAL A 68 70.48 -53.38 10.34
CA VAL A 68 69.64 -54.13 9.42
C VAL A 68 69.34 -53.24 8.24
N ARG A 69 69.48 -53.80 7.03
CA ARG A 69 69.06 -53.10 5.82
C ARG A 69 67.54 -53.08 5.74
N GLY A 70 66.97 -51.92 5.40
CA GLY A 70 65.52 -51.75 5.29
C GLY A 70 64.91 -52.42 4.05
N ASP A 71 65.73 -52.69 3.02
CA ASP A 71 65.29 -53.23 1.74
C ASP A 71 65.31 -54.77 1.68
N ARG A 72 66.14 -55.44 2.50
CA ARG A 72 66.34 -56.90 2.50
C ARG A 72 66.76 -57.40 3.89
N PRO A 73 66.51 -58.68 4.27
CA PRO A 73 66.88 -59.24 5.58
C PRO A 73 68.39 -59.53 5.66
N VAL A 74 69.20 -58.48 5.53
CA VAL A 74 70.65 -58.51 5.57
C VAL A 74 71.11 -57.76 6.81
N ILE A 75 71.92 -58.44 7.60
CA ILE A 75 72.65 -57.83 8.71
C ILE A 75 73.95 -57.27 8.16
N SER A 76 74.22 -56.00 8.43
CA SER A 76 75.52 -55.36 8.16
C SER A 76 76.24 -55.15 9.49
N ALA A 77 77.27 -55.95 9.72
CA ALA A 77 78.17 -55.83 10.86
C ALA A 77 79.45 -55.11 10.44
N GLU A 78 79.83 -54.08 11.18
CA GLU A 78 81.00 -53.26 10.89
C GLU A 78 81.92 -53.25 12.10
N LEU A 79 83.18 -53.58 11.82
CA LEU A 79 84.28 -53.46 12.75
C LEU A 79 85.31 -52.51 12.15
N ILE A 80 85.79 -51.59 12.95
CA ILE A 80 86.95 -50.78 12.64
C ILE A 80 88.15 -51.43 13.33
N LEU A 81 89.10 -51.94 12.55
CA LEU A 81 90.40 -52.38 13.05
C LEU A 81 91.27 -51.14 13.33
N PRO A 82 91.68 -50.92 14.60
CA PRO A 82 92.59 -49.85 14.97
C PRO A 82 93.97 -49.96 14.28
N SER A 83 94.74 -48.88 14.32
CA SER A 83 96.02 -48.77 13.60
C SER A 83 97.19 -49.51 14.26
N ASP A 84 97.08 -49.85 15.55
CA ASP A 84 98.04 -50.62 16.35
C ASP A 84 97.88 -52.14 16.21
N ILE A 85 96.76 -52.61 15.67
CA ILE A 85 96.47 -54.03 15.43
C ILE A 85 96.67 -54.36 13.94
N GLY A 86 97.59 -55.28 13.63
CA GLY A 86 97.92 -55.67 12.24
C GLY A 86 99.22 -56.47 12.13
N GLY A 87 99.84 -56.44 10.96
CA GLY A 87 101.10 -57.13 10.62
C GLY A 87 100.90 -58.47 9.89
N TRP A 88 99.67 -58.77 9.52
CA TRP A 88 99.24 -60.03 8.91
C TRP A 88 98.20 -59.77 7.81
N TRP A 89 97.96 -60.78 6.97
CA TRP A 89 96.98 -60.72 5.89
C TRP A 89 95.61 -61.10 6.42
N VAL A 90 94.63 -60.21 6.31
CA VAL A 90 93.24 -60.52 6.63
C VAL A 90 92.69 -61.46 5.56
N ARG A 91 92.18 -62.63 5.96
CA ARG A 91 91.65 -63.66 5.05
C ARG A 91 90.37 -64.33 5.53
N GLU A 92 90.09 -64.30 6.83
CA GLU A 92 88.83 -64.78 7.39
C GLU A 92 88.26 -63.81 8.41
N VAL A 93 86.93 -63.76 8.47
CA VAL A 93 86.18 -62.91 9.40
C VAL A 93 85.07 -63.75 10.01
N GLY A 94 84.91 -63.67 11.33
CA GLY A 94 83.86 -64.36 12.08
C GLY A 94 83.04 -63.39 12.91
N LEU A 95 81.74 -63.64 13.06
CA LEU A 95 80.89 -62.95 14.03
C LEU A 95 80.64 -63.84 15.24
N TYR A 96 80.65 -63.22 16.40
CA TYR A 96 80.46 -63.87 17.69
C TYR A 96 79.31 -63.22 18.46
N ASP A 97 78.47 -64.06 19.07
CA ASP A 97 77.41 -63.60 19.96
C ASP A 97 77.92 -63.27 21.37
N SER A 98 77.01 -62.82 22.24
CA SER A 98 77.31 -62.52 23.64
C SER A 98 77.72 -63.76 24.46
N THR A 99 77.49 -64.97 23.98
CA THR A 99 77.95 -66.22 24.63
C THR A 99 79.35 -66.64 24.18
N GLY A 100 79.93 -65.93 23.20
CA GLY A 100 81.24 -66.19 22.64
C GLY A 100 81.25 -67.28 21.55
N ALA A 101 80.07 -67.74 21.10
CA ALA A 101 79.93 -68.74 20.05
C ALA A 101 80.13 -68.12 18.67
N LEU A 102 80.82 -68.83 17.77
CA LEU A 102 80.97 -68.40 16.37
C LEU A 102 79.64 -68.59 15.64
N VAL A 103 78.96 -67.50 15.33
CA VAL A 103 77.61 -67.51 14.73
C VAL A 103 77.61 -67.32 13.23
N ALA A 104 78.62 -66.65 12.70
CA ALA A 104 78.76 -66.48 11.28
C ALA A 104 80.23 -66.44 10.90
N VAL A 105 80.53 -66.90 9.69
CA VAL A 105 81.89 -66.97 9.17
C VAL A 105 81.90 -66.52 7.72
N ALA A 106 82.95 -65.80 7.35
CA ALA A 106 83.16 -65.29 6.02
C ALA A 106 84.62 -65.38 5.60
N SER A 107 84.82 -65.64 4.32
CA SER A 107 86.12 -65.49 3.69
C SER A 107 86.30 -64.04 3.26
N TYR A 108 87.50 -63.49 3.41
CA TYR A 108 87.81 -62.10 3.12
C TYR A 108 88.93 -62.00 2.07
N PRO A 109 88.85 -61.06 1.12
CA PRO A 109 89.92 -60.82 0.15
C PRO A 109 91.26 -60.55 0.86
N PRO A 110 92.35 -61.25 0.50
CA PRO A 110 93.65 -61.08 1.11
C PRO A 110 94.06 -59.61 1.13
N THR A 111 93.99 -59.01 2.31
CA THR A 111 94.26 -57.59 2.50
C THR A 111 95.33 -57.45 3.57
N TYR A 112 96.49 -56.92 3.21
CA TYR A 112 97.56 -56.69 4.18
C TYR A 112 97.22 -55.48 5.04
N LYS A 113 97.18 -55.69 6.36
CA LYS A 113 96.91 -54.64 7.35
C LYS A 113 98.23 -54.26 8.04
N PRO A 114 98.94 -53.20 7.62
CA PRO A 114 100.17 -52.78 8.28
C PRO A 114 99.90 -52.23 9.70
N THR A 115 100.87 -52.41 10.59
CA THR A 115 100.89 -51.77 11.91
C THR A 115 101.54 -50.39 11.85
N LEU A 116 101.25 -49.54 12.83
CA LEU A 116 101.98 -48.27 13.07
C LEU A 116 103.51 -48.42 13.04
N ALA A 117 104.06 -49.48 13.62
CA ALA A 117 105.50 -49.76 13.64
C ALA A 117 106.13 -50.01 12.27
N GLN A 118 105.32 -50.27 11.23
CA GLN A 118 105.76 -50.48 9.85
C GLN A 118 105.61 -49.19 9.00
N GLY A 119 105.45 -48.03 9.64
CA GLY A 119 105.49 -46.70 9.01
C GLY A 119 104.18 -46.22 8.39
N THR A 120 103.12 -47.04 8.33
CA THR A 120 101.80 -46.66 7.79
C THR A 120 100.63 -47.25 8.60
N GLY A 121 100.48 -46.82 9.84
CA GLY A 121 99.34 -47.23 10.67
C GLY A 121 98.01 -46.76 10.09
N ARG A 122 97.33 -47.62 9.34
CA ARG A 122 96.01 -47.34 8.77
C ARG A 122 94.93 -47.95 9.64
N THR A 123 93.88 -47.18 9.91
CA THR A 123 92.63 -47.71 10.46
C THR A 123 91.84 -48.34 9.32
N GLN A 124 91.41 -49.60 9.46
CA GLN A 124 90.72 -50.33 8.39
C GLN A 124 89.30 -50.68 8.84
N GLY A 125 88.30 -50.22 8.10
CA GLY A 125 86.93 -50.69 8.25
C GLY A 125 86.76 -52.05 7.57
N ILE A 126 86.24 -53.03 8.30
CA ILE A 126 85.75 -54.31 7.79
C ILE A 126 84.23 -54.28 7.95
N ARG A 127 83.54 -54.41 6.81
CA ARG A 127 82.09 -54.57 6.78
C ARG A 127 81.77 -55.98 6.31
N LEU A 128 81.00 -56.69 7.12
CA LEU A 128 80.50 -58.02 6.83
C LEU A 128 78.97 -57.97 6.67
N GLN A 129 78.48 -58.43 5.52
CA GLN A 129 77.06 -58.50 5.23
C GLN A 129 76.61 -59.95 5.14
N ILE A 130 75.58 -60.29 5.90
CA ILE A 130 75.09 -61.67 6.00
C ILE A 130 73.59 -61.67 5.78
N LEU A 131 73.15 -62.50 4.84
CA LEU A 131 71.74 -62.77 4.64
C LEU A 131 71.25 -63.69 5.73
N VAL A 132 70.13 -63.31 6.36
CA VAL A 132 69.55 -64.08 7.45
C VAL A 132 68.06 -64.33 7.23
N SER A 133 67.50 -65.29 7.96
CA SER A 133 66.09 -65.69 7.79
C SER A 133 65.08 -64.66 8.31
N SER A 134 65.43 -63.91 9.37
CA SER A 134 64.67 -62.77 9.87
C SER A 134 65.55 -61.79 10.64
N THR A 135 65.27 -60.50 10.53
CA THR A 135 65.99 -59.43 11.21
C THR A 135 65.21 -58.80 12.37
N ALA A 136 64.02 -59.33 12.67
CA ALA A 136 63.06 -58.74 13.61
C ALA A 136 63.58 -58.71 15.07
N ASN A 137 64.36 -59.71 15.49
CA ASN A 137 64.80 -59.88 16.87
C ASN A 137 66.32 -59.70 17.01
N ILE A 138 66.89 -58.75 16.27
CA ILE A 138 68.31 -58.43 16.36
C ILE A 138 68.45 -57.12 17.12
N THR A 139 69.30 -57.10 18.15
CA THR A 139 69.67 -55.84 18.80
C THR A 139 70.62 -55.08 17.88
N ILE A 140 70.11 -54.03 17.25
CA ILE A 140 70.92 -53.05 16.50
C ILE A 140 71.89 -52.41 17.48
N GLN A 141 73.17 -52.38 17.12
CA GLN A 141 74.20 -51.71 17.90
C GLN A 141 74.74 -50.55 17.08
N ASP A 142 74.66 -49.35 17.63
CA ASP A 142 75.40 -48.20 17.15
C ASP A 142 76.21 -47.71 18.35
N ASP A 143 77.53 -47.84 18.31
CA ASP A 143 78.41 -47.23 19.31
C ASP A 143 78.67 -45.77 18.90
N PRO A 144 78.07 -44.78 19.58
CA PRO A 144 78.14 -43.38 19.17
C PRO A 144 79.51 -42.73 19.42
N THR A 145 80.45 -43.42 20.08
CA THR A 145 81.78 -42.86 20.38
C THR A 145 82.70 -42.78 19.15
N LEU A 146 82.30 -43.37 18.02
CA LEU A 146 83.08 -43.36 16.78
C LEU A 146 82.22 -43.41 15.49
N VAL A 147 81.03 -42.78 15.51
CA VAL A 147 80.16 -42.65 14.31
C VAL A 147 80.17 -41.22 13.78
N THR A 148 80.67 -41.02 12.57
CA THR A 148 80.72 -39.71 11.90
C THR A 148 79.42 -39.44 11.13
N ALA A 149 78.61 -38.47 11.58
CA ALA A 149 77.49 -37.93 10.82
C ALA A 149 77.97 -36.79 9.89
N THR A 150 77.43 -36.70 8.67
CA THR A 150 77.80 -35.65 7.73
C THR A 150 77.19 -34.29 8.11
N LEU A 151 77.98 -33.22 8.03
CA LEU A 151 77.58 -31.84 8.36
C LEU A 151 76.35 -31.36 7.56
N SER A 152 76.11 -31.92 6.37
CA SER A 152 74.95 -31.64 5.52
C SER A 152 73.64 -32.06 6.19
N THR A 153 73.62 -33.24 6.80
CA THR A 153 72.43 -33.82 7.46
C THR A 153 71.97 -32.95 8.64
N VAL A 154 72.91 -32.35 9.38
CA VAL A 154 72.59 -31.49 10.52
C VAL A 154 72.02 -30.14 10.09
N ARG A 155 72.53 -29.56 9.00
CA ARG A 155 72.08 -28.24 8.51
C ARG A 155 70.71 -28.28 7.84
N GLU A 156 70.40 -29.38 7.17
CA GLU A 156 69.12 -29.54 6.47
C GLU A 156 67.93 -29.60 7.43
N GLU A 157 68.09 -30.25 8.59
CA GLU A 157 67.03 -30.35 9.60
C GLU A 157 66.76 -29.02 10.33
N ILE A 158 67.78 -28.17 10.51
CA ILE A 158 67.63 -26.85 11.18
C ILE A 158 66.89 -25.83 10.28
N THR A 159 66.97 -25.97 8.95
CA THR A 159 66.49 -24.94 8.01
C THR A 159 65.00 -25.09 7.65
N LYS A 160 64.35 -26.20 8.02
CA LYS A 160 62.93 -26.49 7.71
C LYS A 160 61.90 -25.65 8.51
N GLY A 161 62.35 -24.75 9.38
CA GLY A 161 61.70 -23.46 9.65
C GLY A 161 60.45 -23.40 10.54
N ASN A 162 59.81 -24.51 10.91
CA ASN A 162 58.65 -24.51 11.79
C ASN A 162 59.02 -24.98 13.21
N ALA A 163 58.92 -24.08 14.19
CA ALA A 163 59.02 -24.46 15.60
C ALA A 163 57.73 -25.20 16.01
N SER A 164 57.86 -26.39 16.62
CA SER A 164 56.71 -27.14 17.14
C SER A 164 55.97 -26.42 18.28
N SER A 165 56.68 -25.58 19.02
CA SER A 165 56.15 -24.69 20.06
C SER A 165 57.13 -23.53 20.25
N ALA A 166 56.63 -22.35 20.58
CA ALA A 166 57.46 -21.18 20.90
C ALA A 166 56.93 -20.50 22.17
N ASN A 167 57.81 -20.26 23.14
CA ASN A 167 57.46 -19.51 24.35
C ASN A 167 57.28 -18.01 24.09
N LYS A 168 57.91 -17.47 23.04
CA LYS A 168 57.72 -16.11 22.52
C LYS A 168 58.19 -16.01 21.08
N LEU A 169 57.72 -14.98 20.36
CA LEU A 169 58.21 -14.60 19.05
C LEU A 169 59.65 -14.10 19.15
N TYR A 170 60.52 -14.58 18.26
CA TYR A 170 61.90 -14.08 18.15
C TYR A 170 61.93 -12.57 17.88
N ALA A 171 60.98 -12.08 17.08
CA ALA A 171 60.72 -10.66 16.89
C ALA A 171 59.21 -10.39 17.12
N GLY A 172 58.88 -9.84 18.28
CA GLY A 172 57.52 -9.39 18.60
C GLY A 172 57.02 -8.33 17.63
N ARG A 173 55.70 -8.18 17.52
CA ARG A 173 55.04 -7.32 16.55
C ARG A 173 54.08 -6.35 17.23
N PHE A 174 53.96 -5.15 16.67
CA PHE A 174 52.86 -4.26 17.03
C PHE A 174 51.59 -4.68 16.29
N LEU A 175 50.51 -4.86 17.04
CA LEU A 175 49.16 -4.97 16.51
C LEU A 175 48.59 -3.56 16.43
N ASN A 176 48.41 -3.05 15.22
CA ASN A 176 47.95 -1.68 14.95
C ASN A 176 46.49 -1.70 14.51
N TYR A 177 45.65 -0.94 15.20
CA TYR A 177 44.26 -0.70 14.84
C TYR A 177 44.12 0.72 14.28
N THR A 178 43.52 0.83 13.09
CA THR A 178 43.33 2.10 12.37
C THR A 178 41.88 2.25 11.92
N GLY A 179 41.43 3.50 11.74
CA GLY A 179 40.05 3.83 11.35
C GLY A 179 39.26 4.47 12.49
N ALA A 180 37.99 4.06 12.67
CA ALA A 180 37.08 4.66 13.65
C ALA A 180 37.56 4.50 15.10
N VAL A 181 38.29 3.42 15.39
CA VAL A 181 38.95 3.18 16.66
C VAL A 181 40.45 3.03 16.39
N THR A 182 41.27 3.76 17.15
CA THR A 182 42.73 3.70 17.04
C THR A 182 43.35 3.13 18.32
N GLY A 183 44.41 2.35 18.18
CA GLY A 183 45.12 1.75 19.30
C GLY A 183 46.30 0.91 18.80
N GLN A 184 47.31 0.73 19.64
CA GLN A 184 48.44 -0.14 19.33
C GLN A 184 48.91 -0.88 20.57
N GLY A 185 49.34 -2.13 20.38
CA GLY A 185 49.92 -2.95 21.45
C GLY A 185 51.03 -3.84 20.91
N PHE A 186 52.08 -4.04 21.71
CA PHE A 186 53.18 -4.94 21.36
C PHE A 186 52.85 -6.35 21.83
N PHE A 187 52.91 -7.32 20.91
CA PHE A 187 52.66 -8.72 21.18
C PHE A 187 53.89 -9.57 20.81
N ASP A 188 54.39 -10.33 21.77
CA ASP A 188 55.45 -11.32 21.56
C ASP A 188 55.05 -12.74 21.98
N GLY A 189 53.81 -12.97 22.43
CA GLY A 189 53.32 -14.29 22.82
C GLY A 189 53.77 -14.77 24.19
N SER A 190 54.50 -13.96 24.97
CA SER A 190 54.89 -14.32 26.35
C SER A 190 53.72 -14.32 27.35
N GLY A 191 52.59 -13.70 27.00
CA GLY A 191 51.36 -13.66 27.79
C GLY A 191 50.26 -12.83 27.11
N ASP A 192 49.12 -12.69 27.78
CA ASP A 192 48.01 -11.86 27.32
C ASP A 192 48.37 -10.36 27.35
N ILE A 193 47.84 -9.60 26.41
CA ILE A 193 48.04 -8.15 26.32
C ILE A 193 46.71 -7.40 26.28
N ASN A 194 46.65 -6.26 26.97
CA ASN A 194 45.53 -5.32 26.89
C ASN A 194 45.93 -4.16 25.99
N ILE A 195 45.14 -3.91 24.93
CA ILE A 195 45.41 -2.83 23.99
C ILE A 195 44.44 -1.68 24.25
N PRO A 196 44.91 -0.53 24.75
CA PRO A 196 44.05 0.62 24.95
C PRO A 196 43.60 1.17 23.58
N MET A 197 42.30 1.37 23.45
CA MET A 197 41.66 1.82 22.22
C MET A 197 40.98 3.18 22.44
N THR A 198 41.11 4.07 21.47
CA THR A 198 40.51 5.40 21.47
C THR A 198 39.55 5.54 20.29
N LEU A 199 38.31 5.93 20.57
CA LEU A 199 37.35 6.26 19.53
C LEU A 199 37.67 7.66 18.96
N ALA A 200 37.65 7.79 17.63
CA ALA A 200 37.78 9.08 16.95
C ALA A 200 36.61 10.02 17.31
N ASP A 201 36.86 11.33 17.29
CA ASP A 201 35.80 12.31 17.53
C ASP A 201 34.83 12.32 16.34
N SER A 202 33.53 12.27 16.62
CA SER A 202 32.49 12.27 15.59
C SER A 202 32.35 13.59 14.80
N GLY A 203 33.01 14.66 15.27
CA GLY A 203 32.80 16.03 14.78
C GLY A 203 31.58 16.74 15.38
N VAL A 204 30.73 16.04 16.14
CA VAL A 204 29.62 16.64 16.90
C VAL A 204 30.15 17.23 18.20
N ALA A 205 29.82 18.50 18.48
CA ALA A 205 30.18 19.15 19.73
C ALA A 205 29.48 18.46 20.91
N ALA A 206 30.22 18.21 21.99
CA ALA A 206 29.62 17.68 23.22
C ALA A 206 28.56 18.65 23.77
N GLY A 207 27.38 18.15 24.11
CA GLY A 207 26.33 19.00 24.64
C GLY A 207 24.94 18.38 24.59
N THR A 208 23.99 19.12 25.15
CA THR A 208 22.57 18.79 25.10
C THR A 208 21.92 19.50 23.93
N TYR A 209 21.42 18.71 22.99
CA TYR A 209 20.52 19.12 21.92
C TYR A 209 19.07 18.96 22.40
N SER A 210 18.10 19.34 21.57
CA SER A 210 16.69 19.43 21.96
C SER A 210 16.15 18.19 22.68
N LYS A 211 16.63 16.98 22.35
CA LYS A 211 16.23 15.73 23.02
C LYS A 211 17.33 14.73 23.32
N VAL A 212 18.56 15.02 22.91
CA VAL A 212 19.68 14.10 23.10
C VAL A 212 20.85 14.83 23.70
N THR A 213 21.52 14.20 24.64
CA THR A 213 22.82 14.65 25.14
C THR A 213 23.88 13.74 24.56
N VAL A 214 24.92 14.34 23.98
CA VAL A 214 26.06 13.60 23.42
C VAL A 214 27.34 13.96 24.15
N ASN A 215 28.24 12.99 24.33
CA ASN A 215 29.58 13.23 24.86
C ASN A 215 30.54 13.75 23.77
N ALA A 216 31.79 14.05 24.14
CA ALA A 216 32.83 14.52 23.22
C ALA A 216 33.16 13.55 22.07
N LYS A 217 32.78 12.27 22.21
CA LYS A 217 32.94 11.25 21.18
C LYS A 217 31.71 11.12 20.28
N GLY A 218 30.65 11.92 20.49
CA GLY A 218 29.39 11.86 19.74
C GLY A 218 28.45 10.73 20.16
N LEU A 219 28.73 10.03 21.26
CA LEU A 219 27.86 8.98 21.77
C LEU A 219 26.70 9.60 22.56
N VAL A 220 25.49 9.13 22.34
CA VAL A 220 24.30 9.55 23.09
C VAL A 220 24.39 9.02 24.52
N THR A 221 24.43 9.92 25.50
CA THR A 221 24.52 9.61 26.93
C THR A 221 23.25 9.92 27.70
N GLY A 222 22.27 10.58 27.07
CA GLY A 222 20.96 10.85 27.64
C GLY A 222 19.94 11.20 26.56
N ALA A 223 18.67 10.88 26.81
CA ALA A 223 17.58 11.21 25.92
C ALA A 223 16.32 11.60 26.72
N GLN A 224 15.51 12.48 26.15
CA GLN A 224 14.20 12.85 26.67
C GLN A 224 13.10 12.52 25.66
N SER A 225 11.90 12.18 26.16
CA SER A 225 10.71 12.03 25.31
C SER A 225 10.31 13.37 24.68
N LEU A 226 9.78 13.30 23.46
CA LEU A 226 9.14 14.46 22.84
C LEU A 226 7.87 14.84 23.61
N THR A 227 7.72 16.12 23.88
CA THR A 227 6.56 16.72 24.52
C THR A 227 5.89 17.67 23.56
N GLN A 228 4.62 18.01 23.82
CA GLN A 228 3.88 18.96 22.98
C GLN A 228 4.57 20.33 22.87
N GLY A 229 5.29 20.76 23.91
CA GLY A 229 6.00 22.04 23.92
C GLY A 229 7.22 22.10 22.99
N ASP A 230 7.70 20.96 22.49
CA ASP A 230 8.83 20.90 21.55
C ASP A 230 8.41 21.19 20.11
N ILE A 231 7.11 21.28 19.85
CA ILE A 231 6.54 21.66 18.56
C ILE A 231 6.37 23.19 18.60
N PRO A 232 7.13 23.97 17.79
CA PRO A 232 6.94 25.41 17.71
C PRO A 232 5.53 25.78 17.27
N ALA A 233 5.13 27.05 17.42
CA ALA A 233 3.88 27.53 16.84
C ALA A 233 3.86 27.30 15.31
N LEU A 234 2.92 26.46 14.85
CA LEU A 234 2.74 26.10 13.44
C LEU A 234 1.57 26.89 12.85
N ASP A 235 1.89 28.02 12.23
CA ASP A 235 0.88 28.81 11.49
C ASP A 235 0.32 27.97 10.34
N ALA A 236 -0.97 28.15 10.01
CA ALA A 236 -1.66 27.30 9.03
C ALA A 236 -0.99 27.27 7.65
N GLY A 237 -0.31 28.35 7.24
CA GLY A 237 0.43 28.41 5.97
C GLY A 237 1.66 27.50 5.90
N LYS A 238 2.14 26.98 7.03
CA LYS A 238 3.27 26.03 7.11
C LYS A 238 2.82 24.57 6.97
N ILE A 239 1.51 24.31 6.92
CA ILE A 239 0.93 22.96 6.82
C ILE A 239 0.55 22.70 5.35
N THR A 240 1.42 22.02 4.60
CA THR A 240 1.25 21.79 3.15
C THR A 240 0.30 20.62 2.82
N SER A 241 0.01 19.75 3.80
CA SER A 241 -0.93 18.64 3.69
C SER A 241 -1.44 18.21 5.09
N GLY A 242 -2.59 17.53 5.16
CA GLY A 242 -3.25 17.11 6.40
C GLY A 242 -4.62 17.77 6.62
N THR A 243 -5.44 17.20 7.51
CA THR A 243 -6.77 17.74 7.83
C THR A 243 -6.74 18.54 9.12
N LEU A 244 -7.05 19.84 9.04
CA LEU A 244 -7.35 20.66 10.21
C LEU A 244 -8.81 20.40 10.62
N SER A 245 -9.08 20.16 11.91
CA SER A 245 -10.45 19.89 12.41
C SER A 245 -11.43 21.06 12.25
N ARG A 246 -10.94 22.23 11.83
CA ARG A 246 -11.78 23.39 11.54
C ARG A 246 -11.17 24.20 10.39
N PRO A 247 -11.86 24.39 9.26
CA PRO A 247 -11.36 25.26 8.20
C PRO A 247 -11.29 26.69 8.73
N THR A 248 -10.15 27.37 8.53
CA THR A 248 -9.93 28.76 8.95
C THR A 248 -10.25 29.78 7.86
N SER A 249 -10.61 29.32 6.65
CA SER A 249 -10.81 30.19 5.49
C SER A 249 -11.89 29.74 4.49
N ALA A 250 -12.69 28.71 4.81
CA ALA A 250 -13.70 28.17 3.89
C ALA A 250 -15.02 27.81 4.61
N ASN A 251 -16.07 27.54 3.82
CA ASN A 251 -17.37 27.07 4.31
C ASN A 251 -17.20 25.77 5.13
N ALA A 252 -17.90 25.67 6.26
CA ALA A 252 -17.94 24.44 7.04
C ALA A 252 -18.63 23.33 6.23
N GLY A 253 -17.99 22.15 6.12
CA GLY A 253 -18.55 21.01 5.38
C GLY A 253 -19.85 20.46 5.99
N THR A 254 -19.98 20.53 7.32
CA THR A 254 -21.22 20.34 8.09
C THR A 254 -21.20 21.25 9.31
N ALA A 255 -22.35 21.78 9.73
CA ALA A 255 -22.47 22.61 10.94
C ALA A 255 -23.74 22.22 11.72
N THR A 256 -23.60 21.94 13.02
CA THR A 256 -24.74 21.63 13.90
C THR A 256 -25.55 22.88 14.25
N LYS A 257 -24.91 24.07 14.23
CA LYS A 257 -25.55 25.39 14.32
C LYS A 257 -24.58 26.51 13.91
N LEU A 258 -25.10 27.69 13.60
CA LEU A 258 -24.38 28.94 13.40
C LEU A 258 -23.74 29.39 14.73
N GLN A 259 -22.48 29.82 14.69
CA GLN A 259 -21.80 30.39 15.87
C GLN A 259 -22.54 31.61 16.43
N THR A 260 -23.13 32.40 15.54
CA THR A 260 -24.04 33.48 15.90
C THR A 260 -25.25 33.36 15.00
N GLY A 261 -26.40 33.04 15.60
CA GLY A 261 -27.68 33.01 14.89
C GLY A 261 -27.98 34.35 14.21
N ARG A 262 -28.96 34.32 13.31
CA ARG A 262 -29.39 35.47 12.52
C ARG A 262 -30.90 35.57 12.58
N THR A 263 -31.41 36.79 12.68
CA THR A 263 -32.82 37.05 12.41
C THR A 263 -33.03 36.98 10.91
N LEU A 264 -33.89 36.06 10.47
CA LEU A 264 -34.42 36.05 9.12
C LEU A 264 -35.63 36.98 9.09
N THR A 265 -35.56 38.05 8.30
CA THR A 265 -36.62 39.05 8.19
C THR A 265 -37.25 38.99 6.81
N PHE A 266 -38.58 38.89 6.78
CA PHE A 266 -39.39 38.96 5.58
C PHE A 266 -40.11 40.30 5.55
N SER A 267 -39.96 41.02 4.45
CA SER A 267 -40.54 42.35 4.21
C SER A 267 -41.31 42.36 2.88
N GLY A 268 -42.38 43.15 2.80
CA GLY A 268 -43.21 43.27 1.59
C GLY A 268 -44.69 43.06 1.90
N ALA A 269 -45.40 42.38 0.98
CA ALA A 269 -46.84 42.13 1.11
C ALA A 269 -47.19 41.29 2.35
N ALA A 270 -46.32 40.33 2.71
CA ALA A 270 -46.36 39.62 3.98
C ALA A 270 -45.07 39.91 4.76
N THR A 271 -45.20 40.19 6.05
CA THR A 271 -44.10 40.55 6.93
C THR A 271 -43.99 39.56 8.09
N GLY A 272 -42.78 39.32 8.55
CA GLY A 272 -42.53 38.45 9.69
C GLY A 272 -41.04 38.28 9.92
N GLN A 273 -40.67 37.79 11.09
CA GLN A 273 -39.27 37.53 11.41
C GLN A 273 -39.13 36.34 12.35
N GLY A 274 -38.01 35.64 12.26
CA GLY A 274 -37.67 34.54 13.15
C GLY A 274 -36.16 34.41 13.34
N TRP A 275 -35.74 33.90 14.48
CA TRP A 275 -34.33 33.69 14.79
C TRP A 275 -33.89 32.30 14.34
N PHE A 276 -32.90 32.23 13.45
CA PHE A 276 -32.36 30.99 12.91
C PHE A 276 -30.90 30.81 13.33
N ASP A 277 -30.59 29.65 13.91
CA ASP A 277 -29.22 29.21 14.14
C ASP A 277 -28.90 27.85 13.49
N GLY A 278 -29.83 27.21 12.79
CA GLY A 278 -29.59 25.92 12.13
C GLY A 278 -29.56 24.69 13.04
N SER A 279 -29.88 24.83 14.33
CA SER A 279 -30.04 23.68 15.23
C SER A 279 -31.29 22.83 14.95
N GLY A 280 -32.23 23.36 14.16
CA GLY A 280 -33.44 22.67 13.71
C GLY A 280 -34.24 23.52 12.74
N ASP A 281 -35.40 23.01 12.32
CA ASP A 281 -36.32 23.71 11.43
C ASP A 281 -36.95 24.93 12.11
N LEU A 282 -37.02 26.05 11.39
CA LEU A 282 -37.63 27.29 11.87
C LEU A 282 -38.93 27.58 11.11
N ASN A 283 -40.05 27.57 11.83
CA ASN A 283 -41.33 28.04 11.32
C ASN A 283 -41.48 29.54 11.62
N ILE A 284 -41.75 30.35 10.59
CA ILE A 284 -41.94 31.79 10.72
C ILE A 284 -43.36 32.13 10.30
N ASN A 285 -44.15 32.67 11.23
CA ASN A 285 -45.48 33.17 10.92
C ASN A 285 -45.35 34.50 10.17
N LEU A 286 -45.86 34.53 8.95
CA LEU A 286 -45.94 35.74 8.14
C LEU A 286 -47.34 36.36 8.28
N ALA A 287 -47.39 37.64 8.63
CA ALA A 287 -48.60 38.44 8.65
C ALA A 287 -48.76 39.12 7.29
N LEU A 288 -49.87 38.86 6.59
CA LEU A 288 -50.22 39.64 5.41
C LEU A 288 -50.63 41.04 5.86
N ALA A 289 -49.96 42.08 5.34
CA ALA A 289 -50.40 43.45 5.59
C ALA A 289 -51.82 43.61 5.02
N ALA A 290 -52.78 44.01 5.86
CA ALA A 290 -54.22 44.10 5.60
C ALA A 290 -54.61 43.99 4.12
N LEU A 291 -55.39 42.97 3.77
CA LEU A 291 -55.93 42.83 2.42
C LEU A 291 -56.93 43.96 2.19
N ASP A 292 -56.50 44.99 1.45
CA ASP A 292 -57.32 46.11 1.04
C ASP A 292 -57.67 45.97 -0.45
N ALA A 293 -58.91 46.31 -0.82
CA ALA A 293 -59.40 46.27 -2.18
C ALA A 293 -58.53 47.13 -3.13
N GLY A 294 -57.91 48.21 -2.62
CA GLY A 294 -56.96 49.03 -3.39
C GLY A 294 -55.71 48.30 -3.90
N LYS A 295 -55.41 47.11 -3.37
CA LYS A 295 -54.29 46.26 -3.84
C LYS A 295 -54.67 45.36 -5.03
N LEU A 296 -55.96 45.27 -5.37
CA LEU A 296 -56.42 44.51 -6.54
C LEU A 296 -56.26 45.39 -7.79
N VAL A 297 -55.16 45.20 -8.51
CA VAL A 297 -54.81 46.02 -9.70
C VAL A 297 -55.38 45.50 -11.01
N SER A 298 -55.84 44.24 -11.05
CA SER A 298 -56.41 43.61 -12.23
C SER A 298 -57.22 42.36 -11.87
N GLY A 299 -58.01 41.88 -12.82
CA GLY A 299 -58.86 40.71 -12.67
C GLY A 299 -60.30 41.03 -12.28
N ILE A 300 -61.18 40.05 -12.45
CA ILE A 300 -62.60 40.13 -12.12
C ILE A 300 -62.84 39.20 -10.94
N VAL A 301 -63.48 39.71 -9.88
CA VAL A 301 -63.89 38.86 -8.75
C VAL A 301 -65.06 37.99 -9.20
N PRO A 302 -64.93 36.65 -9.18
CA PRO A 302 -66.00 35.77 -9.63
C PRO A 302 -67.15 35.75 -8.62
N VAL A 303 -68.33 35.33 -9.08
CA VAL A 303 -69.56 35.28 -8.26
C VAL A 303 -69.38 34.39 -7.01
N VAL A 304 -68.67 33.27 -7.14
CA VAL A 304 -68.33 32.37 -6.02
C VAL A 304 -67.47 33.04 -4.94
N ARG A 305 -66.83 34.18 -5.24
CA ARG A 305 -66.03 34.98 -4.31
C ARG A 305 -66.70 36.31 -3.93
N GLY A 306 -68.01 36.46 -4.19
CA GLY A 306 -68.77 37.66 -3.83
C GLY A 306 -68.63 38.84 -4.79
N GLY A 307 -68.00 38.63 -5.95
CA GLY A 307 -67.99 39.61 -7.03
C GLY A 307 -69.18 39.46 -7.99
N THR A 308 -69.22 40.27 -9.04
CA THR A 308 -70.27 40.21 -10.08
C THR A 308 -69.90 39.29 -11.25
N GLY A 309 -68.65 38.84 -11.34
CA GLY A 309 -68.18 37.99 -12.45
C GLY A 309 -68.06 38.70 -13.81
N GLY A 310 -68.27 40.02 -13.87
CA GLY A 310 -68.20 40.82 -15.10
C GLY A 310 -67.40 42.11 -14.93
N SER A 311 -66.82 42.59 -16.04
CA SER A 311 -66.01 43.82 -16.09
C SER A 311 -66.81 45.07 -16.48
N ASN A 312 -68.05 44.89 -16.94
CA ASN A 312 -68.96 45.96 -17.33
C ASN A 312 -70.39 45.69 -16.83
N PRO A 313 -71.31 46.68 -16.89
CA PRO A 313 -72.65 46.50 -16.34
C PRO A 313 -73.47 45.36 -16.97
N ALA A 314 -73.29 45.05 -18.25
CA ALA A 314 -74.02 43.97 -18.91
C ALA A 314 -73.53 42.59 -18.43
N GLU A 315 -72.21 42.40 -18.39
CA GLU A 315 -71.60 41.18 -17.86
C GLU A 315 -71.90 40.99 -16.36
N ALA A 316 -71.86 42.06 -15.57
CA ALA A 316 -72.16 42.01 -14.14
C ALA A 316 -73.61 41.58 -13.89
N ARG A 317 -74.56 42.11 -14.66
CA ARG A 317 -75.98 41.70 -14.61
C ARG A 317 -76.16 40.24 -15.01
N ALA A 318 -75.51 39.79 -16.08
CA ALA A 318 -75.56 38.40 -16.51
C ALA A 318 -74.99 37.44 -15.43
N GLY A 319 -73.88 37.83 -14.79
CA GLY A 319 -73.25 37.03 -13.74
C GLY A 319 -74.11 36.83 -12.49
N ILE A 320 -74.91 37.84 -12.11
CA ILE A 320 -75.79 37.77 -10.93
C ILE A 320 -77.27 37.48 -11.25
N GLY A 321 -77.63 37.32 -12.54
CA GLY A 321 -79.00 37.10 -12.97
C GLY A 321 -79.93 38.30 -12.79
N ALA A 322 -79.43 39.53 -12.94
CA ALA A 322 -80.23 40.76 -12.83
C ALA A 322 -80.72 41.29 -14.18
N GLY A 323 -81.97 41.76 -14.23
CA GLY A 323 -82.57 42.42 -15.40
C GLY A 323 -82.25 43.92 -15.51
N VAL A 324 -82.76 44.55 -16.57
CA VAL A 324 -82.65 45.98 -16.86
C VAL A 324 -83.97 46.66 -16.45
N PRO A 325 -83.93 47.74 -15.65
CA PRO A 325 -85.15 48.45 -15.25
C PRO A 325 -85.97 48.93 -16.45
N SER A 326 -87.29 48.68 -16.45
CA SER A 326 -88.22 49.15 -17.49
C SER A 326 -88.26 50.68 -17.59
N SER A 327 -88.70 51.21 -18.73
CA SER A 327 -88.98 52.64 -18.91
C SER A 327 -90.48 52.92 -18.94
N LEU A 328 -90.93 53.97 -18.26
CA LEU A 328 -92.34 54.39 -18.23
C LEU A 328 -92.43 55.89 -18.55
N PHE A 329 -93.28 56.23 -19.51
CA PHE A 329 -93.70 57.61 -19.77
C PHE A 329 -95.20 57.75 -19.48
N HIS A 330 -95.50 58.26 -18.29
CA HIS A 330 -96.85 58.26 -17.72
C HIS A 330 -97.66 59.49 -18.14
N ASN A 331 -97.95 59.61 -19.43
CA ASN A 331 -98.79 60.66 -19.99
C ASN A 331 -100.11 60.10 -20.55
N PRO A 332 -101.14 60.93 -20.80
CA PRO A 332 -102.38 60.50 -21.45
C PRO A 332 -102.18 59.83 -22.82
N ALA A 333 -101.11 60.21 -23.53
CA ALA A 333 -100.51 59.44 -24.61
C ALA A 333 -99.10 59.06 -24.17
N GLY A 334 -98.90 57.80 -23.79
CA GLY A 334 -97.73 57.35 -23.04
C GLY A 334 -97.34 55.93 -23.39
N PHE A 335 -96.31 55.44 -22.71
CA PHE A 335 -95.82 54.08 -22.93
C PHE A 335 -95.22 53.46 -21.67
N TRP A 336 -95.16 52.13 -21.68
CA TRP A 336 -94.32 51.32 -20.82
C TRP A 336 -93.48 50.38 -21.67
N TRP A 337 -92.19 50.24 -21.34
CA TRP A 337 -91.21 49.47 -22.10
C TRP A 337 -90.41 48.56 -21.18
N ASP A 338 -90.59 47.26 -21.34
CA ASP A 338 -89.68 46.27 -20.79
C ASP A 338 -88.44 46.14 -21.69
N LYS A 339 -87.28 46.49 -21.14
CA LYS A 339 -86.00 46.43 -21.85
C LYS A 339 -85.33 45.06 -21.74
N ASP A 340 -85.83 44.15 -20.92
CA ASP A 340 -85.33 42.77 -20.86
C ASP A 340 -85.85 41.96 -22.05
N THR A 341 -87.16 42.04 -22.33
CA THR A 341 -87.78 41.31 -23.45
C THR A 341 -87.99 42.16 -24.71
N GLY A 342 -87.93 43.49 -24.59
CA GLY A 342 -88.35 44.40 -25.65
C GLY A 342 -89.87 44.57 -25.76
N LEU A 343 -90.66 44.00 -24.85
CA LEU A 343 -92.12 44.19 -24.84
C LEU A 343 -92.45 45.66 -24.64
N PHE A 344 -93.22 46.21 -25.58
CA PHE A 344 -93.57 47.62 -25.63
C PHE A 344 -95.08 47.79 -25.64
N VAL A 345 -95.58 48.61 -24.71
CA VAL A 345 -96.99 48.94 -24.58
C VAL A 345 -97.12 50.45 -24.69
N GLN A 346 -97.94 50.92 -25.61
CA GLN A 346 -98.26 52.34 -25.71
C GLN A 346 -99.76 52.55 -25.78
N TRP A 347 -100.19 53.70 -25.30
CA TRP A 347 -101.57 54.11 -25.33
C TRP A 347 -101.67 55.54 -25.83
N GLY A 348 -102.83 55.84 -26.42
CA GLY A 348 -103.14 57.18 -26.86
C GLY A 348 -104.62 57.45 -26.72
N ASN A 349 -104.94 58.73 -26.86
CA ASN A 349 -106.30 59.20 -26.88
C ASN A 349 -106.45 60.22 -28.01
N THR A 350 -107.62 60.26 -28.63
CA THR A 350 -107.93 61.21 -29.70
C THR A 350 -109.39 61.57 -29.59
N HIS A 351 -109.68 62.86 -29.45
CA HIS A 351 -111.03 63.39 -29.55
C HIS A 351 -111.45 63.45 -31.02
N ILE A 352 -112.66 63.01 -31.35
CA ILE A 352 -113.15 62.93 -32.74
C ILE A 352 -114.31 63.90 -32.97
N GLY A 353 -115.25 63.98 -32.04
CA GLY A 353 -116.48 64.78 -32.19
C GLY A 353 -117.66 63.89 -32.57
N ASP A 354 -118.37 64.25 -33.65
CA ASP A 354 -119.56 63.53 -34.13
C ASP A 354 -119.20 62.40 -35.12
N GLN A 355 -120.05 61.38 -35.24
CA GLN A 355 -119.91 60.29 -36.22
C GLN A 355 -120.92 60.45 -37.36
N PRO A 356 -120.59 61.16 -38.45
CA PRO A 356 -121.55 61.38 -39.53
C PRO A 356 -121.63 60.16 -40.48
N GLY A 357 -122.80 59.52 -40.52
CA GLY A 357 -123.16 58.52 -41.52
C GLY A 357 -122.75 57.07 -41.17
N PRO A 358 -123.04 56.11 -42.07
CA PRO A 358 -123.13 54.70 -41.70
C PRO A 358 -121.80 54.06 -41.28
N VAL A 359 -120.69 54.37 -41.97
CA VAL A 359 -119.34 53.92 -41.58
C VAL A 359 -118.32 55.00 -41.90
N GLN A 360 -117.48 55.38 -40.93
CA GLN A 360 -116.33 56.25 -41.15
C GLN A 360 -115.04 55.55 -40.71
N THR A 361 -113.99 55.70 -41.50
CA THR A 361 -112.68 55.17 -41.18
C THR A 361 -111.74 56.31 -40.78
N ARG A 362 -110.94 56.11 -39.72
CA ARG A 362 -109.94 57.08 -39.24
C ARG A 362 -108.62 56.38 -38.98
N LYS A 363 -107.53 57.06 -39.31
CA LYS A 363 -106.15 56.61 -39.04
C LYS A 363 -105.68 57.18 -37.71
N PHE A 364 -105.05 56.35 -36.90
CA PHE A 364 -104.43 56.72 -35.64
C PHE A 364 -102.93 56.45 -35.73
N ALA A 365 -102.13 57.45 -35.38
CA ALA A 365 -100.68 57.32 -35.34
C ALA A 365 -100.24 56.86 -33.95
N PHE A 366 -99.27 55.95 -33.93
CA PHE A 366 -98.52 55.64 -32.73
C PHE A 366 -97.54 56.77 -32.44
N ALA A 367 -97.53 57.27 -31.22
CA ALA A 367 -96.60 58.34 -30.81
C ALA A 367 -95.14 57.87 -30.86
N TYR A 368 -94.92 56.57 -30.67
CA TYR A 368 -93.63 55.91 -30.76
C TYR A 368 -93.75 54.72 -31.72
N GLY A 369 -92.85 54.60 -32.69
CA GLY A 369 -92.90 53.45 -33.62
C GLY A 369 -92.62 52.14 -32.88
N PHE A 370 -93.30 51.06 -33.28
CA PHE A 370 -92.86 49.70 -32.95
C PHE A 370 -91.76 49.25 -33.92
N ASP A 371 -90.93 48.28 -33.55
CA ASP A 371 -89.97 47.69 -34.50
C ASP A 371 -90.64 46.62 -35.39
N THR A 372 -91.76 46.05 -34.94
CA THR A 372 -92.63 45.15 -35.70
C THR A 372 -94.10 45.57 -35.51
N PRO A 373 -95.00 45.32 -36.49
CA PRO A 373 -96.41 45.63 -36.30
C PRO A 373 -96.93 45.04 -34.98
N PRO A 374 -97.62 45.83 -34.12
CA PRO A 374 -98.09 45.35 -32.84
C PRO A 374 -99.10 44.22 -33.03
N PHE A 375 -99.03 43.22 -32.16
CA PHE A 375 -99.89 42.04 -32.23
C PHE A 375 -101.21 42.22 -31.47
N ILE A 376 -101.34 43.28 -30.66
CA ILE A 376 -102.60 43.69 -30.03
C ILE A 376 -102.80 45.17 -30.29
N VAL A 377 -103.99 45.53 -30.77
CA VAL A 377 -104.48 46.91 -30.81
C VAL A 377 -105.93 46.89 -30.34
N VAL A 378 -106.24 47.61 -29.26
CA VAL A 378 -107.58 47.64 -28.68
C VAL A 378 -108.04 49.10 -28.60
N PRO A 379 -108.94 49.53 -29.50
CA PRO A 379 -109.62 50.81 -29.39
C PRO A 379 -110.85 50.69 -28.48
N VAL A 380 -111.09 51.72 -27.69
CA VAL A 380 -112.24 51.85 -26.81
C VAL A 380 -112.84 53.24 -26.98
N ILE A 381 -114.15 53.29 -27.15
CA ILE A 381 -114.87 54.55 -27.29
C ILE A 381 -114.90 55.27 -25.95
N THR A 382 -114.62 56.57 -25.98
CA THR A 382 -114.69 57.46 -24.83
C THR A 382 -115.74 58.52 -25.09
N GLU A 383 -116.64 58.70 -24.13
CA GLU A 383 -117.65 59.74 -24.19
C GLU A 383 -117.10 61.10 -23.75
N TYR A 384 -117.51 62.15 -24.45
CA TYR A 384 -117.30 63.54 -24.08
C TYR A 384 -118.65 64.24 -23.94
N TYR A 385 -118.73 65.21 -23.03
CA TYR A 385 -119.96 65.95 -22.79
C TYR A 385 -120.33 66.88 -23.96
N GLY A 386 -121.62 67.18 -24.12
CA GLY A 386 -122.10 68.25 -25.01
C GLY A 386 -122.71 67.80 -26.34
N ALA A 387 -123.31 66.60 -26.40
CA ALA A 387 -124.01 66.09 -27.58
C ALA A 387 -125.44 65.63 -27.29
N ASN A 388 -126.19 65.25 -28.34
CA ASN A 388 -127.60 64.89 -28.26
C ASN A 388 -127.82 63.44 -27.81
N THR A 389 -126.83 62.56 -27.97
CA THR A 389 -126.87 61.18 -27.48
C THR A 389 -125.50 60.69 -26.99
N TYR A 390 -125.48 59.54 -26.31
CA TYR A 390 -124.31 58.93 -25.70
C TYR A 390 -123.35 58.35 -26.73
N ALA A 391 -122.05 58.36 -26.45
CA ALA A 391 -121.04 57.77 -27.35
C ALA A 391 -121.14 56.23 -27.43
N SER A 392 -121.85 55.59 -26.50
CA SER A 392 -122.17 54.16 -26.53
C SER A 392 -123.04 53.75 -27.72
N THR A 393 -123.61 54.72 -28.45
CA THR A 393 -124.33 54.46 -29.71
C THR A 393 -123.40 54.20 -30.90
N ILE A 394 -122.08 54.30 -30.69
CA ILE A 394 -121.05 54.06 -31.70
C ILE A 394 -120.41 52.70 -31.42
N SER A 395 -120.06 51.99 -32.49
CA SER A 395 -119.24 50.79 -32.46
C SER A 395 -117.90 51.08 -33.14
N VAL A 396 -116.83 50.43 -32.68
CA VAL A 396 -115.50 50.55 -33.25
C VAL A 396 -114.96 49.17 -33.60
N SER A 397 -114.32 49.05 -34.77
CA SER A 397 -113.56 47.88 -35.17
C SER A 397 -112.21 48.30 -35.75
N VAL A 398 -111.15 47.60 -35.39
CA VAL A 398 -109.85 47.77 -36.04
C VAL A 398 -109.90 47.17 -37.44
N VAL A 399 -109.26 47.82 -38.40
CA VAL A 399 -108.98 47.24 -39.71
C VAL A 399 -107.64 46.52 -39.60
N GLU A 400 -107.65 45.22 -39.33
CA GLU A 400 -106.45 44.44 -38.97
C GLU A 400 -105.32 44.56 -40.01
N SER A 401 -105.65 44.56 -41.30
CA SER A 401 -104.69 44.70 -42.40
C SER A 401 -103.98 46.05 -42.45
N SER A 402 -104.44 47.03 -41.67
CA SER A 402 -103.86 48.38 -41.61
C SER A 402 -102.87 48.57 -40.46
N ILE A 403 -102.76 47.60 -39.55
CA ILE A 403 -101.86 47.68 -38.42
C ILE A 403 -100.43 47.66 -38.94
N SER A 404 -99.69 48.72 -38.65
CA SER A 404 -98.31 48.94 -39.08
C SER A 404 -97.45 49.35 -37.89
N VAL A 405 -96.15 49.48 -38.11
CA VAL A 405 -95.21 49.95 -37.08
C VAL A 405 -95.49 51.38 -36.59
N SER A 406 -96.22 52.19 -37.36
CA SER A 406 -96.44 53.62 -37.08
C SER A 406 -97.90 53.99 -36.78
N GLY A 407 -98.83 53.03 -36.87
CA GLY A 407 -100.24 53.30 -36.59
C GLY A 407 -101.17 52.20 -37.04
N PHE A 408 -102.46 52.43 -36.84
CA PHE A 408 -103.55 51.56 -37.25
C PHE A 408 -104.73 52.37 -37.74
N THR A 409 -105.66 51.71 -38.41
CA THR A 409 -106.90 52.30 -38.85
C THR A 409 -108.07 51.66 -38.11
N ALA A 410 -109.02 52.46 -37.63
CA ALA A 410 -110.27 51.97 -37.05
C ALA A 410 -111.48 52.51 -37.83
N SER A 411 -112.51 51.67 -37.92
CA SER A 411 -113.79 51.99 -38.52
C SER A 411 -114.84 52.15 -37.44
N PHE A 412 -115.65 53.19 -37.59
CA PHE A 412 -116.70 53.61 -36.67
C PHE A 412 -118.05 53.51 -37.37
N CYS A 413 -119.05 53.00 -36.67
CA CYS A 413 -120.42 52.88 -37.14
C CYS A 413 -121.37 53.28 -36.03
N GLU A 414 -122.32 54.17 -36.31
CA GLU A 414 -123.40 54.53 -35.39
C GLU A 414 -124.66 53.69 -35.69
N TRP A 415 -125.41 53.34 -34.64
CA TRP A 415 -126.72 52.68 -34.81
C TRP A 415 -127.90 53.62 -34.49
N LEU A 416 -127.64 54.85 -34.07
CA LEU A 416 -128.61 55.93 -33.89
C LEU A 416 -128.09 57.21 -34.55
N ALA A 417 -128.80 57.70 -35.57
CA ALA A 417 -128.46 58.92 -36.32
C ALA A 417 -128.77 60.20 -35.50
N GLN A 418 -128.05 60.41 -34.41
CA GLN A 418 -128.11 61.59 -33.55
C GLN A 418 -126.71 62.05 -33.21
N THR A 419 -126.46 63.36 -33.16
CA THR A 419 -125.14 63.91 -32.87
C THR A 419 -124.55 63.33 -31.58
N GLN A 420 -123.34 62.76 -31.67
CA GLN A 420 -122.52 62.36 -30.53
C GLN A 420 -121.35 63.32 -30.31
N ASN A 421 -120.69 63.19 -29.17
CA ASN A 421 -119.38 63.79 -28.93
C ASN A 421 -118.49 62.72 -28.32
N PHE A 422 -117.72 62.04 -29.15
CA PHE A 422 -116.89 60.93 -28.74
C PHE A 422 -115.42 61.13 -29.10
N GLY A 423 -114.59 60.31 -28.49
CA GLY A 423 -113.22 60.08 -28.90
C GLY A 423 -112.87 58.62 -28.72
N VAL A 424 -111.61 58.32 -28.95
CA VAL A 424 -111.08 56.97 -28.90
C VAL A 424 -109.86 56.98 -28.00
N ARG A 425 -109.88 56.09 -27.01
CA ARG A 425 -108.67 55.64 -26.32
C ARG A 425 -108.23 54.35 -26.95
N TRP A 426 -106.94 54.14 -27.07
CA TRP A 426 -106.41 52.90 -27.61
C TRP A 426 -105.20 52.46 -26.83
N ILE A 427 -104.98 51.15 -26.78
CA ILE A 427 -103.75 50.53 -26.33
C ILE A 427 -103.21 49.64 -27.44
N ALA A 428 -101.91 49.66 -27.64
CA ALA A 428 -101.21 48.81 -28.57
C ALA A 428 -100.06 48.08 -27.85
N VAL A 429 -99.90 46.79 -28.13
CA VAL A 429 -98.85 45.93 -27.57
C VAL A 429 -98.06 45.30 -28.70
N GLY A 430 -96.75 45.44 -28.63
CA GLY A 430 -95.82 44.95 -29.64
C GLY A 430 -94.42 44.88 -29.06
N TYR A 431 -93.41 44.88 -29.94
CA TYR A 431 -92.01 44.87 -29.54
C TYR A 431 -91.28 46.12 -30.01
N ARG A 432 -90.37 46.58 -29.16
CA ARG A 432 -89.36 47.59 -29.45
C ARG A 432 -88.06 47.22 -28.74
N VAL A 433 -86.99 47.08 -29.50
CA VAL A 433 -85.61 46.92 -29.05
C VAL A 433 -84.77 48.15 -29.39
N THR A 434 -85.23 48.99 -30.33
CA THR A 434 -84.57 50.25 -30.68
C THR A 434 -84.67 51.26 -29.51
N PRO A 435 -83.53 51.82 -29.03
CA PRO A 435 -83.54 52.89 -28.04
C PRO A 435 -84.46 54.05 -28.41
N MET A 436 -85.03 54.71 -27.40
CA MET A 436 -85.91 55.88 -27.54
C MET A 436 -85.18 57.18 -27.30
#